data_AF-A0A1W6L8M0-F1
#
_entry.id   AF-A0A1W6L8M0-F1
#
_cell.length_a   1.000
_cell.length_b   1.000
_cell.length_c   1.000
_cell.angle_alpha   90.00
_cell.angle_beta   90.00
_cell.angle_gamma   90.00
#
_symmetry.space_group_name_H-M   'P 1'
#
loop_
_entity.id
_entity.type
_entity.pdbx_description
1 polymer ?
#
loop_
_entity_poly.entity_id
_entity_poly.type
_entity_poly.pdbx_seq_one_letter_code
_entity_poly.pdbx_strand_id
1 'polypeptide(L)'
;MSDETSSGLPELMPLPYHDQVVRYLRTEEPDVWRWACSAQAREEHAAEVRASLLKETYRLDAEAHQELHALCAAAAGALGLDVPVTLYQAGDGRMNAALYYLPGEAHVVLQGPVLERLKGPELQALLGHELAHHLLWSRDGGIYHAADRILTATVNDPRAGDSHRQTARRFALYTELFADRGGAVACGDLSAAVAALVKVQTGLSGVSAASYLRQADEVCGPAATVSGATTHPEEFVRARALRLWCERDPDADAWTASVLQGPLATATLDLVGQQRLTNLTERVVGQLLKPRCLRSDGLLAHARQFFPGFVPADADDAPLAADVAAAPGVHAYVSAVLMDFSVADRGLDDVPLAAAFDLARRLGVAETFERDVSKDLRVPKRRLAKLRQDAARLLAEAEAAHG
;
A
#
# COMPACT_ATOMS: atom_id res chain seq x y z
N MET A 1 -28.62 -22.24 -17.98
CA MET A 1 -27.35 -22.63 -17.36
C MET A 1 -27.22 -21.80 -16.12
N SER A 2 -27.73 -22.34 -15.02
CA SER A 2 -27.66 -21.81 -13.68
C SER A 2 -26.21 -21.88 -13.22
N ASP A 3 -25.57 -20.72 -13.10
CA ASP A 3 -24.26 -20.60 -12.47
C ASP A 3 -24.48 -20.84 -10.98
N GLU A 4 -24.00 -21.97 -10.47
CA GLU A 4 -23.97 -22.27 -9.05
C GLU A 4 -23.07 -21.22 -8.38
N THR A 5 -23.68 -20.25 -7.71
CA THR A 5 -22.98 -19.37 -6.78
C THR A 5 -22.39 -20.26 -5.69
N SER A 6 -21.11 -20.60 -5.86
CA SER A 6 -20.30 -21.29 -4.85
C SER A 6 -20.49 -20.60 -3.51
N SER A 7 -21.08 -21.31 -2.55
CA SER A 7 -21.35 -20.84 -1.18
C SER A 7 -20.09 -20.78 -0.32
N GLY A 8 -18.91 -20.63 -0.93
CA GLY A 8 -17.60 -20.58 -0.29
C GLY A 8 -17.03 -19.17 -0.21
N LEU A 9 -16.16 -18.96 0.79
CA LEU A 9 -15.32 -17.77 0.90
C LEU A 9 -14.51 -17.54 -0.40
N PRO A 10 -14.12 -16.28 -0.69
CA PRO A 10 -13.25 -16.02 -1.83
C PRO A 10 -11.91 -16.78 -1.70
N GLU A 11 -11.24 -17.01 -2.82
CA GLU A 11 -9.90 -17.60 -2.82
C GLU A 11 -8.92 -16.68 -2.09
N LEU A 12 -8.08 -17.27 -1.23
CA LEU A 12 -7.06 -16.55 -0.48
C LEU A 12 -5.85 -16.25 -1.38
N MET A 13 -5.86 -15.04 -1.95
CA MET A 13 -4.80 -14.52 -2.83
C MET A 13 -4.07 -13.34 -2.19
N PRO A 14 -2.77 -13.15 -2.46
CA PRO A 14 -2.04 -11.94 -2.08
C PRO A 14 -2.78 -10.69 -2.57
N LEU A 15 -2.85 -9.65 -1.73
CA LEU A 15 -3.46 -8.38 -2.13
C LEU A 15 -2.63 -7.69 -3.23
N PRO A 16 -3.25 -6.91 -4.14
CA PRO A 16 -2.57 -6.26 -5.27
C PRO A 16 -1.36 -5.40 -4.87
N TYR A 17 -1.36 -4.83 -3.67
CA TYR A 17 -0.23 -4.03 -3.19
C TYR A 17 1.03 -4.87 -2.93
N HIS A 18 0.90 -6.13 -2.49
CA HIS A 18 2.06 -7.02 -2.34
C HIS A 18 2.76 -7.22 -3.68
N ASP A 19 1.99 -7.49 -4.74
CA ASP A 19 2.52 -7.69 -6.09
C ASP A 19 3.19 -6.42 -6.65
N GLN A 20 2.62 -5.26 -6.35
CA GLN A 20 3.21 -3.97 -6.74
C GLN A 20 4.59 -3.77 -6.09
N VAL A 21 4.73 -4.07 -4.79
CA VAL A 21 6.00 -3.94 -4.07
C VAL A 21 7.02 -4.98 -4.55
N VAL A 22 6.61 -6.24 -4.72
CA VAL A 22 7.49 -7.29 -5.27
C VAL A 22 7.99 -6.89 -6.66
N ARG A 23 7.10 -6.42 -7.54
CA ARG A 23 7.47 -5.95 -8.88
C ARG A 23 8.43 -4.77 -8.82
N TYR A 24 8.19 -3.80 -7.94
CA TYR A 24 9.10 -2.67 -7.71
C TYR A 24 10.49 -3.18 -7.34
N LEU A 25 10.62 -3.97 -6.28
CA LEU A 25 11.90 -4.43 -5.77
C LEU A 25 12.67 -5.28 -6.78
N ARG A 26 11.97 -6.09 -7.58
CA ARG A 26 12.60 -6.89 -8.65
C ARG A 26 13.15 -6.04 -9.79
N THR A 27 12.50 -4.93 -10.09
CA THR A 27 12.82 -4.10 -11.27
C THR A 27 13.82 -3.02 -10.93
N GLU A 28 13.57 -2.29 -9.84
CA GLU A 28 14.36 -1.12 -9.44
C GLU A 28 15.54 -1.50 -8.53
N GLU A 29 15.43 -2.60 -7.78
CA GLU A 29 16.43 -3.02 -6.79
C GLU A 29 16.95 -4.46 -7.05
N PRO A 30 17.37 -4.81 -8.28
CA PRO A 30 17.64 -6.21 -8.66
C PRO A 30 18.77 -6.85 -7.86
N ASP A 31 19.76 -6.07 -7.42
CA ASP A 31 20.89 -6.56 -6.65
C ASP A 31 20.49 -6.90 -5.21
N VAL A 32 19.71 -6.02 -4.58
CA VAL A 32 19.12 -6.24 -3.25
C VAL A 32 18.17 -7.43 -3.29
N TRP A 33 17.37 -7.53 -4.35
CA TRP A 33 16.49 -8.68 -4.59
C TRP A 33 17.26 -10.01 -4.66
N ARG A 34 18.35 -10.06 -5.44
CA ARG A 34 19.20 -11.26 -5.53
C ARG A 34 19.81 -11.63 -4.18
N TRP A 35 20.27 -10.66 -3.40
CA TRP A 35 20.77 -10.90 -2.04
C TRP A 35 19.68 -11.48 -1.15
N ALA A 36 18.48 -10.91 -1.16
CA ALA A 36 17.38 -11.40 -0.34
C ALA A 36 16.97 -12.83 -0.72
N CYS A 37 17.01 -13.19 -2.00
CA CYS A 37 16.74 -14.57 -2.43
C CYS A 37 17.86 -15.58 -2.12
N SER A 38 19.05 -15.13 -1.70
CA SER A 38 20.20 -16.01 -1.47
C SER A 38 20.02 -16.97 -0.29
N ALA A 39 20.70 -18.12 -0.34
CA ALA A 39 20.68 -19.13 0.72
C ALA A 39 21.25 -18.60 2.04
N GLN A 40 22.36 -17.85 1.98
CA GLN A 40 22.99 -17.24 3.14
C GLN A 40 22.00 -16.40 3.94
N ALA A 41 21.28 -15.51 3.26
CA ALA A 41 20.38 -14.58 3.92
C ALA A 41 19.12 -15.28 4.48
N ARG A 42 18.79 -16.50 4.00
CA ARG A 42 17.77 -17.37 4.58
C ARG A 42 18.27 -18.10 5.82
N GLU A 43 19.52 -18.57 5.81
CA GLU A 43 20.15 -19.27 6.94
C GLU A 43 20.39 -18.35 8.14
N GLU A 44 20.88 -17.13 7.90
CA GLU A 44 21.08 -16.11 8.94
C GLU A 44 19.77 -15.83 9.68
N HIS A 45 18.69 -15.56 8.94
CA HIS A 45 17.36 -15.34 9.49
C HIS A 45 16.85 -16.56 10.29
N ALA A 46 17.00 -17.76 9.74
CA ALA A 46 16.58 -18.99 10.41
C ALA A 46 17.34 -19.24 11.72
N ALA A 47 18.63 -18.90 11.78
CA ALA A 47 19.44 -19.04 13.00
C ALA A 47 18.99 -18.07 14.11
N GLU A 48 18.73 -16.81 13.76
CA GLU A 48 18.22 -15.80 14.69
C GLU A 48 16.87 -16.21 15.28
N VAL A 49 15.94 -16.66 14.44
CA VAL A 49 14.61 -17.13 14.83
C VAL A 49 14.69 -18.30 15.82
N ARG A 50 15.47 -19.34 15.51
CA ARG A 50 15.60 -20.52 16.39
C ARG A 50 16.20 -20.14 17.75
N ALA A 51 17.17 -19.23 17.77
CA ALA A 51 17.82 -18.81 19.00
C ALA A 51 16.89 -18.01 19.94
N SER A 52 15.94 -17.24 19.38
CA SER A 52 14.93 -16.50 20.14
C SER A 52 13.85 -17.44 20.72
N LEU A 53 13.28 -18.33 19.90
CA LEU A 53 12.22 -19.25 20.31
C LEU A 53 12.59 -20.13 21.52
N LEU A 54 13.82 -20.69 21.53
CA LEU A 54 14.25 -21.63 22.57
C LEU A 54 14.51 -20.99 23.94
N LYS A 55 14.66 -19.67 24.02
CA LYS A 55 15.01 -18.97 25.27
C LYS A 55 13.80 -18.44 26.02
N GLU A 56 12.74 -18.09 25.29
CA GLU A 56 11.67 -17.22 25.81
C GLU A 56 10.29 -17.90 25.84
N THR A 57 10.20 -19.15 25.38
CA THR A 57 8.92 -19.84 25.20
C THR A 57 8.91 -21.26 25.75
N TYR A 58 7.72 -21.71 26.16
CA TYR A 58 7.42 -23.08 26.56
C TYR A 58 6.74 -23.82 25.40
N ARG A 59 7.26 -24.97 24.98
CA ARG A 59 6.66 -25.78 23.92
C ARG A 59 5.40 -26.49 24.43
N LEU A 60 4.32 -26.42 23.67
CA LEU A 60 3.04 -27.05 23.98
C LEU A 60 2.97 -28.43 23.33
N ASP A 61 3.18 -29.50 24.12
CA ASP A 61 3.17 -30.88 23.63
C ASP A 61 1.77 -31.36 23.18
N ALA A 62 1.73 -32.15 22.12
CA ALA A 62 0.48 -32.63 21.52
C ALA A 62 -0.36 -33.51 22.46
N GLU A 63 0.29 -34.31 23.31
CA GLU A 63 -0.40 -35.18 24.26
C GLU A 63 -1.15 -34.37 25.34
N ALA A 64 -0.56 -33.27 25.80
CA ALA A 64 -1.14 -32.40 26.83
C ALA A 64 -2.16 -31.40 26.27
N HIS A 65 -2.04 -31.04 24.97
CA HIS A 65 -2.82 -29.98 24.33
C HIS A 65 -3.56 -30.47 23.08
N GLN A 66 -4.23 -31.63 23.17
CA GLN A 66 -4.86 -32.31 22.03
C GLN A 66 -5.84 -31.43 21.23
N GLU A 67 -6.73 -30.70 21.92
CA GLU A 67 -7.70 -29.81 21.25
C GLU A 67 -7.01 -28.69 20.46
N LEU A 68 -5.98 -28.07 21.05
CA LEU A 68 -5.22 -27.00 20.41
C LEU A 68 -4.52 -27.51 19.14
N HIS A 69 -3.88 -28.69 19.22
CA HIS A 69 -3.22 -29.30 18.06
C HIS A 69 -4.22 -29.72 16.98
N ALA A 70 -5.41 -30.21 17.36
CA ALA A 70 -6.47 -30.53 16.42
C ALA A 70 -7.00 -29.28 15.68
N LEU A 71 -7.21 -28.17 16.39
CA LEU A 71 -7.61 -26.89 15.78
C LEU A 71 -6.52 -26.33 14.87
N CYS A 72 -5.25 -26.46 15.26
CA CYS A 72 -4.11 -26.05 14.44
C CYS A 72 -4.02 -26.87 13.14
N ALA A 73 -4.17 -28.20 13.24
CA ALA A 73 -4.20 -29.08 12.07
C ALA A 73 -5.39 -28.78 11.15
N ALA A 74 -6.57 -28.48 11.72
CA ALA A 74 -7.74 -28.07 10.95
C ALA A 74 -7.51 -26.74 10.23
N ALA A 75 -6.89 -25.76 10.90
CA ALA A 75 -6.53 -24.48 10.29
C ALA A 75 -5.51 -24.65 9.16
N ALA A 76 -4.46 -25.43 9.37
CA ALA A 76 -3.46 -25.74 8.34
C ALA A 76 -4.09 -26.43 7.14
N GLY A 77 -4.95 -27.43 7.37
CA GLY A 77 -5.68 -28.14 6.31
C GLY A 77 -6.59 -27.23 5.51
N ALA A 78 -7.33 -26.32 6.16
CA ALA A 78 -8.19 -25.34 5.49
C ALA A 78 -7.40 -24.34 4.62
N LEU A 79 -6.15 -24.03 4.99
CA LEU A 79 -5.23 -23.19 4.23
C LEU A 79 -4.42 -23.97 3.18
N GLY A 80 -4.56 -25.30 3.10
CA GLY A 80 -3.79 -26.15 2.19
C GLY A 80 -2.30 -26.24 2.54
N LEU A 81 -1.95 -26.06 3.82
CA LEU A 81 -0.57 -26.16 4.30
C LEU A 81 -0.23 -27.58 4.72
N ASP A 82 0.86 -28.11 4.15
CA ASP A 82 1.46 -29.40 4.52
C ASP A 82 2.86 -29.17 5.12
N VAL A 83 2.89 -28.52 6.29
CA VAL A 83 4.12 -28.27 7.04
C VAL A 83 3.93 -28.64 8.52
N PRO A 84 4.96 -29.18 9.20
CA PRO A 84 4.92 -29.36 10.64
C PRO A 84 4.73 -28.00 11.34
N VAL A 85 3.76 -27.95 12.25
CA VAL A 85 3.52 -26.77 13.10
C VAL A 85 3.93 -27.09 14.53
N THR A 86 4.81 -26.26 15.11
CA THR A 86 5.15 -26.32 16.53
C THR A 86 4.50 -25.15 17.27
N LEU A 87 3.81 -25.46 18.36
CA LEU A 87 3.08 -24.49 19.17
C LEU A 87 3.86 -24.19 20.46
N TYR A 88 3.87 -22.92 20.83
CA TYR A 88 4.54 -22.43 22.02
C TYR A 88 3.65 -21.48 22.81
N GLN A 89 3.93 -21.38 24.10
CA GLN A 89 3.39 -20.38 25.01
C GLN A 89 4.54 -19.49 25.48
N ALA A 90 4.45 -18.19 25.21
CA ALA A 90 5.29 -17.16 25.81
C ALA A 90 4.72 -16.72 27.18
N GLY A 91 5.50 -15.93 27.91
CA GLY A 91 5.14 -15.44 29.25
C GLY A 91 3.86 -14.61 29.32
N ASP A 92 3.50 -14.23 30.54
CA ASP A 92 2.28 -13.47 30.84
C ASP A 92 2.26 -12.10 30.14
N GLY A 93 1.07 -11.58 29.86
CA GLY A 93 0.90 -10.28 29.21
C GLY A 93 -0.44 -10.10 28.51
N ARG A 94 -0.49 -9.11 27.62
CA ARG A 94 -1.62 -8.92 26.71
C ARG A 94 -1.75 -10.15 25.79
N MET A 95 -2.98 -10.49 25.42
CA MET A 95 -3.22 -11.53 24.42
C MET A 95 -2.52 -11.16 23.11
N ASN A 96 -1.73 -12.08 22.58
CA ASN A 96 -1.10 -11.95 21.29
C ASN A 96 -0.79 -13.34 20.70
N ALA A 97 -0.52 -13.38 19.40
CA ALA A 97 0.12 -14.51 18.77
C ALA A 97 1.16 -14.01 17.75
N ALA A 98 2.11 -14.86 17.42
CA ALA A 98 3.11 -14.57 16.40
C ALA A 98 3.54 -15.84 15.69
N LEU A 99 3.65 -15.76 14.37
CA LEU A 99 4.34 -16.74 13.54
C LEU A 99 5.83 -16.42 13.45
N TYR A 100 6.64 -17.43 13.71
CA TYR A 100 8.05 -17.46 13.36
C TYR A 100 8.23 -18.38 12.15
N TYR A 101 8.65 -17.80 11.03
CA TYR A 101 8.83 -18.51 9.77
C TYR A 101 10.17 -19.24 9.73
N LEU A 102 10.14 -20.54 9.44
CA LEU A 102 11.31 -21.31 9.06
C LEU A 102 11.02 -22.07 7.75
N PRO A 103 11.99 -22.23 6.84
CA PRO A 103 11.77 -23.00 5.63
C PRO A 103 11.27 -24.42 5.95
N GLY A 104 10.06 -24.75 5.51
CA GLY A 104 9.44 -26.07 5.68
C GLY A 104 8.85 -26.33 7.08
N GLU A 105 8.86 -25.37 8.00
CA GLU A 105 8.32 -25.53 9.35
C GLU A 105 7.62 -24.23 9.81
N ALA A 106 6.51 -24.37 10.53
CA ALA A 106 5.81 -23.23 11.13
C ALA A 106 5.92 -23.27 12.65
N HIS A 107 6.22 -22.13 13.27
CA HIS A 107 6.29 -22.00 14.72
C HIS A 107 5.32 -20.91 15.17
N VAL A 108 4.29 -21.28 15.92
CA VAL A 108 3.28 -20.34 16.41
C VAL A 108 3.47 -20.16 17.91
N VAL A 109 3.66 -18.91 18.34
CA VAL A 109 3.81 -18.54 19.74
C VAL A 109 2.55 -17.83 20.20
N LEU A 110 1.91 -18.34 21.23
CA LEU A 110 0.77 -17.69 21.90
C LEU A 110 1.27 -16.92 23.13
N GLN A 111 0.71 -15.74 23.40
CA GLN A 111 1.08 -14.92 24.55
C GLN A 111 -0.16 -14.51 25.36
N GLY A 112 -0.02 -14.47 26.69
CA GLY A 112 -1.12 -14.11 27.58
C GLY A 112 -2.25 -15.16 27.60
N PRO A 113 -3.47 -14.77 28.03
CA PRO A 113 -4.56 -15.71 28.31
C PRO A 113 -5.32 -16.17 27.05
N VAL A 114 -4.64 -16.36 25.91
CA VAL A 114 -5.26 -16.77 24.63
C VAL A 114 -6.05 -18.07 24.78
N LEU A 115 -5.43 -19.10 25.36
CA LEU A 115 -6.07 -20.40 25.54
C LEU A 115 -7.22 -20.39 26.56
N GLU A 116 -7.29 -19.37 27.41
CA GLU A 116 -8.42 -19.17 28.34
C GLU A 116 -9.59 -18.44 27.68
N ARG A 117 -9.29 -17.48 26.79
CA ARG A 117 -10.26 -16.52 26.25
C ARG A 117 -10.82 -16.89 24.89
N LEU A 118 -10.06 -17.59 24.04
CA LEU A 118 -10.49 -18.05 22.73
C LEU A 118 -10.76 -19.56 22.76
N LYS A 119 -11.87 -19.98 22.16
CA LYS A 119 -12.31 -21.38 22.10
C LYS A 119 -12.84 -21.72 20.72
N GLY A 120 -12.74 -23.00 20.34
CA GLY A 120 -13.32 -23.52 19.11
C GLY A 120 -12.99 -22.66 17.87
N PRO A 121 -13.99 -22.18 17.12
CA PRO A 121 -13.78 -21.39 15.91
C PRO A 121 -12.95 -20.11 16.09
N GLU A 122 -13.01 -19.45 17.26
CA GLU A 122 -12.22 -18.23 17.50
C GLU A 122 -10.73 -18.53 17.63
N LEU A 123 -10.39 -19.62 18.33
CA LEU A 123 -9.01 -20.07 18.45
C LEU A 123 -8.49 -20.61 17.11
N GLN A 124 -9.32 -21.32 16.36
CA GLN A 124 -8.99 -21.75 14.99
C GLN A 124 -8.75 -20.57 14.05
N ALA A 125 -9.53 -19.48 14.19
CA ALA A 125 -9.32 -18.26 13.41
C ALA A 125 -7.98 -17.60 13.74
N LEU A 126 -7.59 -17.51 15.02
CA LEU A 126 -6.28 -16.98 15.42
C LEU A 126 -5.13 -17.84 14.87
N LEU A 127 -5.22 -19.16 14.98
CA LEU A 127 -4.21 -20.06 14.42
C LEU A 127 -4.15 -19.95 12.89
N GLY A 128 -5.31 -19.83 12.24
CA GLY A 128 -5.41 -19.57 10.81
C GLY A 128 -4.77 -18.26 10.38
N HIS A 129 -4.93 -17.21 11.18
CA HIS A 129 -4.28 -15.93 10.94
C HIS A 129 -2.74 -16.09 10.95
N GLU A 130 -2.18 -16.71 11.99
CA GLU A 130 -0.73 -16.92 12.07
C GLU A 130 -0.21 -17.82 10.95
N LEU A 131 -0.93 -18.89 10.63
CA LEU A 131 -0.54 -19.79 9.53
C LEU A 131 -0.66 -19.15 8.15
N ALA A 132 -1.55 -18.17 7.98
CA ALA A 132 -1.65 -17.43 6.73
C ALA A 132 -0.42 -16.54 6.46
N HIS A 133 0.26 -16.03 7.48
CA HIS A 133 1.58 -15.41 7.28
C HIS A 133 2.57 -16.41 6.63
N HIS A 134 2.57 -17.67 7.09
CA HIS A 134 3.42 -18.73 6.53
C HIS A 134 3.03 -19.02 5.08
N LEU A 135 1.73 -19.08 4.80
CA LEU A 135 1.21 -19.29 3.46
C LEU A 135 1.66 -18.17 2.50
N LEU A 136 1.53 -16.90 2.90
CA LEU A 136 1.98 -15.77 2.08
C LEU A 136 3.49 -15.86 1.81
N TRP A 137 4.28 -16.13 2.84
CA TRP A 137 5.74 -16.18 2.76
C TRP A 137 6.31 -17.40 2.05
N SER A 138 5.56 -18.49 1.96
CA SER A 138 5.94 -19.69 1.19
C SER A 138 5.50 -19.63 -0.27
N ARG A 139 4.54 -18.76 -0.60
CA ARG A 139 3.94 -18.67 -1.95
C ARG A 139 4.94 -18.23 -3.02
N ASP A 140 4.75 -18.77 -4.22
CA ASP A 140 5.50 -18.44 -5.44
C ASP A 140 7.04 -18.49 -5.27
N GLY A 141 7.53 -19.47 -4.50
CA GLY A 141 8.95 -19.62 -4.22
C GLY A 141 9.50 -18.63 -3.18
N GLY A 142 8.61 -18.02 -2.39
CA GLY A 142 8.95 -17.13 -1.28
C GLY A 142 9.26 -15.70 -1.68
N ILE A 143 8.68 -15.21 -2.78
CA ILE A 143 8.88 -13.82 -3.25
C ILE A 143 8.37 -12.79 -2.25
N TYR A 144 7.26 -13.06 -1.56
CA TYR A 144 6.70 -12.13 -0.58
C TYR A 144 7.55 -12.10 0.69
N HIS A 145 8.14 -13.23 1.08
CA HIS A 145 9.10 -13.28 2.17
C HIS A 145 10.42 -12.56 1.83
N ALA A 146 10.88 -12.67 0.57
CA ALA A 146 12.03 -11.90 0.12
C ALA A 146 11.75 -10.39 0.20
N ALA A 147 10.56 -9.94 -0.24
CA ALA A 147 10.15 -8.55 -0.10
C ALA A 147 10.10 -8.10 1.37
N ASP A 148 9.47 -8.88 2.24
CA ASP A 148 9.39 -8.60 3.68
C ASP A 148 10.79 -8.41 4.30
N ARG A 149 11.72 -9.33 4.01
CA ARG A 149 13.09 -9.26 4.50
C ARG A 149 13.84 -8.03 4.01
N ILE A 150 13.67 -7.65 2.75
CA ILE A 150 14.28 -6.42 2.20
C ILE A 150 13.76 -5.20 2.95
N LEU A 151 12.43 -5.11 3.10
CA LEU A 151 11.79 -3.97 3.76
C LEU A 151 12.20 -3.87 5.24
N THR A 152 12.18 -4.99 5.95
CA THR A 152 12.61 -5.09 7.35
C THR A 152 14.09 -4.71 7.51
N ALA A 153 14.98 -5.25 6.68
CA ALA A 153 16.39 -4.87 6.70
C ALA A 153 16.59 -3.38 6.39
N THR A 154 15.81 -2.83 5.46
CA THR A 154 15.90 -1.42 5.06
C THR A 154 15.48 -0.50 6.20
N VAL A 155 14.35 -0.74 6.87
CA VAL A 155 13.88 0.16 7.96
C VAL A 155 14.74 0.08 9.22
N ASN A 156 15.52 -1.00 9.38
CA ASN A 156 16.52 -1.13 10.44
C ASN A 156 17.81 -0.34 10.14
N ASP A 157 18.02 0.13 8.90
CA ASP A 157 19.12 1.04 8.56
C ASP A 157 18.75 2.48 8.96
N PRO A 158 19.54 3.17 9.80
CA PRO A 158 19.30 4.57 10.17
C PRO A 158 19.21 5.55 8.99
N ARG A 159 19.73 5.17 7.82
CA ARG A 159 19.73 5.97 6.60
C ARG A 159 18.47 5.77 5.74
N ALA A 160 17.55 4.91 6.16
CA ALA A 160 16.32 4.68 5.43
C ALA A 160 15.58 6.00 5.17
N GLY A 161 15.16 6.21 3.92
CA GLY A 161 14.30 7.34 3.56
C GLY A 161 12.86 7.12 4.02
N ASP A 162 12.07 8.19 4.08
CA ASP A 162 10.66 8.10 4.49
C ASP A 162 9.83 7.20 3.57
N SER A 163 10.16 7.16 2.27
CA SER A 163 9.48 6.27 1.32
C SER A 163 9.72 4.79 1.58
N HIS A 164 10.91 4.42 2.06
CA HIS A 164 11.20 3.05 2.47
C HIS A 164 10.39 2.67 3.71
N ARG A 165 10.36 3.57 4.72
CA ARG A 165 9.54 3.38 5.93
C ARG A 165 8.05 3.25 5.61
N GLN A 166 7.52 4.10 4.73
CA GLN A 166 6.12 4.02 4.30
C GLN A 166 5.83 2.75 3.50
N THR A 167 6.76 2.30 2.65
CA THR A 167 6.61 1.04 1.91
C THR A 167 6.56 -0.15 2.86
N ALA A 168 7.50 -0.24 3.79
CA ALA A 168 7.55 -1.31 4.80
C ALA A 168 6.30 -1.33 5.68
N ARG A 169 5.91 -0.16 6.19
CA ARG A 169 4.67 0.01 6.96
C ARG A 169 3.46 -0.50 6.17
N ARG A 170 3.23 0.01 4.96
CA ARG A 170 2.09 -0.41 4.13
C ARG A 170 2.14 -1.90 3.85
N PHE A 171 3.31 -2.44 3.49
CA PHE A 171 3.45 -3.87 3.22
C PHE A 171 3.01 -4.71 4.44
N ALA A 172 3.47 -4.36 5.65
CA ALA A 172 3.03 -5.01 6.89
C ALA A 172 1.51 -4.89 7.12
N LEU A 173 0.92 -3.72 6.91
CA LEU A 173 -0.54 -3.54 7.04
C LEU A 173 -1.33 -4.42 6.07
N TYR A 174 -0.86 -4.58 4.83
CA TYR A 174 -1.46 -5.47 3.84
C TYR A 174 -1.26 -6.96 4.19
N THR A 175 -0.10 -7.31 4.76
CA THR A 175 0.18 -8.66 5.28
C THR A 175 -0.80 -9.04 6.39
N GLU A 176 -1.11 -8.12 7.31
CA GLU A 176 -2.12 -8.31 8.36
C GLU A 176 -3.53 -8.55 7.78
N LEU A 177 -3.93 -7.80 6.74
CA LEU A 177 -5.21 -8.04 6.09
C LEU A 177 -5.26 -9.38 5.34
N PHE A 178 -4.14 -9.82 4.76
CA PHE A 178 -4.05 -11.16 4.19
C PHE A 178 -4.25 -12.22 5.28
N ALA A 179 -3.59 -12.06 6.43
CA ALA A 179 -3.71 -12.98 7.54
C ALA A 179 -5.12 -12.98 8.17
N ASP A 180 -5.81 -11.84 8.22
CA ASP A 180 -7.23 -11.78 8.61
C ASP A 180 -8.13 -12.63 7.69
N ARG A 181 -7.92 -12.53 6.37
CA ARG A 181 -8.61 -13.39 5.39
C ARG A 181 -8.29 -14.86 5.64
N GLY A 182 -7.04 -15.16 5.95
CA GLY A 182 -6.58 -16.49 6.36
C GLY A 182 -7.29 -17.04 7.59
N GLY A 183 -7.46 -16.21 8.63
CA GLY A 183 -8.22 -16.59 9.83
C GLY A 183 -9.67 -16.95 9.51
N ALA A 184 -10.35 -16.17 8.67
CA ALA A 184 -11.71 -16.47 8.23
C ALA A 184 -11.80 -17.75 7.38
N VAL A 185 -10.84 -17.98 6.48
CA VAL A 185 -10.75 -19.24 5.71
C VAL A 185 -10.56 -20.42 6.65
N ALA A 186 -9.67 -20.29 7.63
CA ALA A 186 -9.30 -21.39 8.49
C ALA A 186 -10.46 -21.86 9.37
N CYS A 187 -11.27 -20.94 9.90
CA CYS A 187 -12.44 -21.29 10.72
C CYS A 187 -13.75 -21.41 9.93
N GLY A 188 -13.78 -20.93 8.68
CA GLY A 188 -14.98 -20.92 7.82
C GLY A 188 -16.09 -19.96 8.27
N ASP A 189 -15.80 -19.02 9.18
CA ASP A 189 -16.81 -18.17 9.81
C ASP A 189 -16.30 -16.73 10.06
N LEU A 190 -16.90 -15.76 9.35
CA LEU A 190 -16.58 -14.33 9.50
C LEU A 190 -16.81 -13.82 10.93
N SER A 191 -17.89 -14.25 11.59
CA SER A 191 -18.22 -13.79 12.94
C SER A 191 -17.20 -14.27 13.96
N ALA A 192 -16.74 -15.53 13.85
CA ALA A 192 -15.70 -16.08 14.70
C ALA A 192 -14.35 -15.38 14.48
N ALA A 193 -13.98 -15.11 13.22
CA ALA A 193 -12.75 -14.39 12.90
C ALA A 193 -12.76 -12.95 13.44
N VAL A 194 -13.86 -12.22 13.27
CA VAL A 194 -14.03 -10.86 13.83
C VAL A 194 -14.03 -10.90 15.36
N ALA A 195 -14.70 -11.87 15.98
CA ALA A 195 -14.70 -12.02 17.44
C ALA A 195 -13.28 -12.29 17.97
N ALA A 196 -12.52 -13.19 17.33
CA ALA A 196 -11.14 -13.48 17.69
C ALA A 196 -10.26 -12.22 17.61
N LEU A 197 -10.32 -11.49 16.50
CA LEU A 197 -9.60 -10.23 16.30
C LEU A 197 -9.85 -9.23 17.44
N VAL A 198 -11.13 -8.98 17.76
CA VAL A 198 -11.51 -8.00 18.79
C VAL A 198 -11.12 -8.49 20.19
N LYS A 199 -11.27 -9.79 20.48
CA LYS A 199 -10.89 -10.36 21.79
C LYS A 199 -9.38 -10.31 22.02
N VAL A 200 -8.57 -10.62 21.02
CA VAL A 200 -7.10 -10.50 21.11
C VAL A 200 -6.70 -9.07 21.45
N GLN A 201 -7.30 -8.10 20.77
CA GLN A 201 -6.96 -6.71 21.04
C GLN A 201 -7.46 -6.22 22.40
N THR A 202 -8.70 -6.52 22.77
CA THR A 202 -9.36 -5.90 23.93
C THR A 202 -9.22 -6.71 25.22
N GLY A 203 -8.90 -8.00 25.13
CA GLY A 203 -8.90 -8.94 26.26
C GLY A 203 -10.30 -9.31 26.75
N LEU A 204 -11.37 -8.91 26.06
CA LEU A 204 -12.75 -9.24 26.43
C LEU A 204 -13.01 -10.74 26.30
N SER A 205 -13.87 -11.28 27.17
CA SER A 205 -14.28 -12.69 27.13
C SER A 205 -15.41 -12.96 26.13
N GLY A 206 -16.25 -11.96 25.86
CA GLY A 206 -17.39 -12.04 24.94
C GLY A 206 -17.46 -10.83 24.03
N VAL A 207 -17.60 -11.07 22.73
CA VAL A 207 -17.71 -10.04 21.69
C VAL A 207 -18.86 -10.41 20.76
N SER A 208 -19.69 -9.44 20.41
CA SER A 208 -20.67 -9.57 19.33
C SER A 208 -20.05 -9.04 18.04
N ALA A 209 -19.66 -9.94 17.13
CA ALA A 209 -19.10 -9.59 15.83
C ALA A 209 -20.05 -8.68 15.03
N ALA A 210 -21.35 -8.99 15.03
CA ALA A 210 -22.36 -8.19 14.35
C ALA A 210 -22.44 -6.75 14.91
N SER A 211 -22.33 -6.57 16.23
CA SER A 211 -22.31 -5.23 16.83
C SER A 211 -21.03 -4.48 16.49
N TYR A 212 -19.89 -5.16 16.49
CA TYR A 212 -18.61 -4.55 16.15
C TYR A 212 -18.51 -4.16 14.67
N LEU A 213 -19.06 -4.96 13.76
CA LEU A 213 -19.11 -4.64 12.34
C LEU A 213 -19.97 -3.39 12.05
N ARG A 214 -21.13 -3.25 12.73
CA ARG A 214 -21.92 -2.01 12.64
C ARG A 214 -21.13 -0.79 13.13
N GLN A 215 -20.43 -0.94 14.26
CA GLN A 215 -19.54 0.11 14.77
C GLN A 215 -18.43 0.44 13.76
N ALA A 216 -17.83 -0.56 13.11
CA ALA A 216 -16.81 -0.35 12.10
C ALA A 216 -17.36 0.42 10.89
N ASP A 217 -18.60 0.16 10.48
CA ASP A 217 -19.26 0.91 9.42
C ASP A 217 -19.53 2.37 9.80
N GLU A 218 -19.95 2.63 11.04
CA GLU A 218 -20.13 3.98 11.58
C GLU A 218 -18.82 4.79 11.58
N VAL A 219 -17.71 4.16 12.00
CA VAL A 219 -16.39 4.80 12.05
C VAL A 219 -15.81 5.02 10.65
N CYS A 220 -15.96 4.05 9.75
CA CYS A 220 -15.47 4.12 8.38
C CYS A 220 -16.46 4.80 7.42
N GLY A 221 -17.28 5.74 7.89
CA GLY A 221 -18.22 6.51 7.07
C GLY A 221 -17.58 7.23 5.86
N PRO A 222 -18.34 8.04 5.11
CA PRO A 222 -17.98 8.49 3.75
C PRO A 222 -16.61 9.18 3.59
N ALA A 223 -16.05 9.74 4.66
CA ALA A 223 -14.68 10.21 4.70
C ALA A 223 -13.82 9.18 5.47
N ALA A 224 -13.28 8.20 4.76
CA ALA A 224 -12.35 7.24 5.33
C ALA A 224 -11.14 7.96 5.95
N THR A 225 -11.01 7.89 7.27
CA THR A 225 -9.78 8.29 7.95
C THR A 225 -8.67 7.36 7.49
N VAL A 226 -7.62 7.92 6.88
CA VAL A 226 -6.43 7.15 6.48
C VAL A 226 -5.77 6.61 7.74
N SER A 227 -5.47 5.31 7.74
CA SER A 227 -4.84 4.62 8.86
C SER A 227 -3.52 5.30 9.24
N GLY A 228 -3.37 5.62 10.52
CA GLY A 228 -2.13 6.13 11.10
C GLY A 228 -1.24 5.04 11.70
N ALA A 229 -1.73 3.81 11.75
CA ALA A 229 -1.14 2.74 12.54
C ALA A 229 0.19 2.21 11.98
N THR A 230 1.15 1.87 12.83
CA THR A 230 2.52 1.53 12.43
C THR A 230 2.76 0.03 12.25
N THR A 231 2.07 -0.82 13.02
CA THR A 231 2.27 -2.27 13.05
C THR A 231 1.08 -3.06 12.52
N HIS A 232 -0.13 -2.74 12.99
CA HIS A 232 -1.37 -3.38 12.54
C HIS A 232 -2.39 -2.28 12.21
N PRO A 233 -3.25 -2.44 11.18
CA PRO A 233 -4.32 -1.49 10.95
C PRO A 233 -5.25 -1.43 12.16
N GLU A 234 -5.93 -0.30 12.33
CA GLU A 234 -6.95 -0.15 13.36
C GLU A 234 -8.01 -1.27 13.22
N GLU A 235 -8.50 -1.82 14.33
CA GLU A 235 -9.26 -3.08 14.30
C GLU A 235 -10.59 -2.95 13.54
N PHE A 236 -11.18 -1.75 13.55
CA PHE A 236 -12.37 -1.45 12.77
C PHE A 236 -12.08 -1.48 11.26
N VAL A 237 -10.87 -1.10 10.83
CA VAL A 237 -10.43 -1.21 9.42
C VAL A 237 -10.29 -2.68 9.06
N ARG A 238 -9.62 -3.47 9.90
CA ARG A 238 -9.42 -4.92 9.71
C ARG A 238 -10.75 -5.68 9.60
N ALA A 239 -11.64 -5.46 10.56
CA ALA A 239 -12.95 -6.13 10.59
C ALA A 239 -13.81 -5.78 9.37
N ARG A 240 -13.82 -4.51 8.94
CA ARG A 240 -14.55 -4.09 7.74
C ARG A 240 -13.90 -4.61 6.46
N ALA A 241 -12.56 -4.55 6.34
CA ALA A 241 -11.84 -5.11 5.20
C ALA A 241 -12.17 -6.60 5.01
N LEU A 242 -12.16 -7.35 6.13
CA LEU A 242 -12.50 -8.76 6.14
C LEU A 242 -13.95 -9.01 5.72
N ARG A 243 -14.91 -8.21 6.22
CA ARG A 243 -16.32 -8.31 5.81
C ARG A 243 -16.49 -8.06 4.31
N LEU A 244 -15.96 -6.95 3.80
CA LEU A 244 -16.06 -6.60 2.36
C LEU A 244 -15.46 -7.69 1.48
N TRP A 245 -14.34 -8.28 1.89
CA TRP A 245 -13.74 -9.41 1.19
C TRP A 245 -14.65 -10.65 1.22
N CYS A 246 -15.11 -11.07 2.40
CA CYS A 246 -16.01 -12.23 2.55
C CYS A 246 -17.29 -12.09 1.72
N GLU A 247 -17.84 -10.88 1.63
CA GLU A 247 -19.05 -10.55 0.86
C GLU A 247 -18.81 -10.38 -0.64
N ARG A 248 -17.55 -10.47 -1.10
CA ARG A 248 -17.15 -10.25 -2.51
C ARG A 248 -17.56 -8.87 -3.01
N ASP A 249 -17.46 -7.86 -2.14
CA ASP A 249 -17.75 -6.48 -2.51
C ASP A 249 -16.78 -6.03 -3.62
N PRO A 250 -17.29 -5.53 -4.76
CA PRO A 250 -16.45 -5.15 -5.90
C PRO A 250 -15.50 -3.98 -5.59
N ASP A 251 -15.83 -3.18 -4.57
CA ASP A 251 -15.04 -2.03 -4.15
C ASP A 251 -14.10 -2.37 -2.97
N ALA A 252 -14.03 -3.63 -2.51
CA ALA A 252 -13.24 -4.03 -1.34
C ALA A 252 -11.77 -3.59 -1.44
N ASP A 253 -11.13 -3.84 -2.58
CA ASP A 253 -9.71 -3.51 -2.79
C ASP A 253 -9.50 -2.00 -2.94
N ALA A 254 -10.41 -1.30 -3.63
CA ALA A 254 -10.36 0.15 -3.77
C ALA A 254 -10.54 0.85 -2.41
N TRP A 255 -11.51 0.40 -1.62
CA TRP A 255 -11.72 0.87 -0.25
C TRP A 255 -10.50 0.59 0.63
N THR A 256 -9.93 -0.62 0.56
CA THR A 256 -8.72 -1.01 1.30
C THR A 256 -7.53 -0.13 0.94
N ALA A 257 -7.33 0.16 -0.35
CA ALA A 257 -6.31 1.10 -0.80
C ALA A 257 -6.54 2.50 -0.25
N SER A 258 -7.78 2.98 -0.25
CA SER A 258 -8.11 4.32 0.26
C SER A 258 -7.80 4.48 1.75
N VAL A 259 -8.09 3.47 2.59
CA VAL A 259 -7.85 3.53 4.04
C VAL A 259 -6.38 3.29 4.40
N LEU A 260 -5.66 2.40 3.71
CA LEU A 260 -4.27 2.07 4.07
C LEU A 260 -3.25 3.01 3.42
N GLN A 261 -3.53 3.49 2.21
CA GLN A 261 -2.59 4.32 1.46
C GLN A 261 -2.97 5.80 1.51
N GLY A 262 -4.27 6.11 1.51
CA GLY A 262 -4.76 7.46 1.27
C GLY A 262 -4.52 7.94 -0.17
N PRO A 263 -4.93 9.18 -0.50
CA PRO A 263 -4.60 9.78 -1.77
C PRO A 263 -3.08 9.97 -1.91
N LEU A 264 -2.59 9.99 -3.15
CA LEU A 264 -1.19 10.25 -3.44
C LEU A 264 -0.80 11.64 -2.88
N ALA A 265 0.24 11.68 -2.05
CA ALA A 265 0.72 12.88 -1.40
C ALA A 265 2.22 12.83 -1.19
N THR A 266 2.92 13.95 -1.40
CA THR A 266 4.39 14.01 -1.28
C THR A 266 4.89 13.65 0.13
N ALA A 267 4.11 13.96 1.16
CA ALA A 267 4.45 13.68 2.55
C ALA A 267 4.34 12.19 2.96
N THR A 268 3.63 11.38 2.18
CA THR A 268 3.35 9.96 2.49
C THR A 268 3.69 9.04 1.32
N LEU A 269 4.59 9.48 0.43
CA LEU A 269 5.06 8.67 -0.70
C LEU A 269 5.74 7.40 -0.18
N ASP A 270 5.28 6.25 -0.64
CA ASP A 270 6.03 4.99 -0.65
C ASP A 270 6.75 4.86 -2.01
N LEU A 271 7.54 3.79 -2.18
CA LEU A 271 8.30 3.54 -3.40
C LEU A 271 7.39 3.34 -4.62
N VAL A 272 6.26 2.63 -4.45
CA VAL A 272 5.23 2.47 -5.51
C VAL A 272 4.56 3.82 -5.83
N GLY A 273 4.34 4.66 -4.82
CA GLY A 273 3.83 6.02 -4.93
C GLY A 273 4.79 6.94 -5.67
N GLN A 274 6.10 6.77 -5.49
CA GLN A 274 7.11 7.50 -6.27
C GLN A 274 6.99 7.14 -7.76
N GLN A 275 6.86 5.86 -8.13
CA GLN A 275 6.61 5.48 -9.53
C GLN A 275 5.33 6.09 -10.09
N ARG A 276 4.24 6.07 -9.30
CA ARG A 276 2.97 6.71 -9.66
C ARG A 276 3.12 8.20 -9.88
N LEU A 277 3.83 8.90 -8.99
CA LEU A 277 4.07 10.33 -9.10
C LEU A 277 4.97 10.65 -10.30
N THR A 278 6.05 9.90 -10.51
CA THR A 278 6.94 10.05 -11.67
C THR A 278 6.17 9.91 -12.97
N ASN A 279 5.30 8.90 -13.10
CA ASN A 279 4.46 8.72 -14.29
C ASN A 279 3.45 9.88 -14.46
N LEU A 280 2.82 10.33 -13.37
CA LEU A 280 1.92 11.48 -13.40
C LEU A 280 2.65 12.74 -13.86
N THR A 281 3.87 12.98 -13.37
CA THR A 281 4.72 14.10 -13.77
C THR A 281 5.06 14.04 -15.25
N GLU A 282 5.48 12.87 -15.75
CA GLU A 282 5.80 12.68 -17.16
C GLU A 282 4.59 13.01 -18.05
N ARG A 283 3.39 12.56 -17.66
CA ARG A 283 2.13 12.87 -18.37
C ARG A 283 1.80 14.36 -18.34
N VAL A 284 1.96 15.03 -17.19
CA VAL A 284 1.77 16.49 -17.07
C VAL A 284 2.73 17.24 -17.97
N VAL A 285 4.03 16.92 -17.94
CA VAL A 285 5.05 17.54 -18.79
C VAL A 285 4.77 17.24 -20.28
N GLY A 286 4.36 16.01 -20.59
CA GLY A 286 3.92 15.59 -21.92
C GLY A 286 2.80 16.47 -22.47
N GLN A 287 1.76 16.71 -21.67
CA GLN A 287 0.64 17.59 -22.05
C GLN A 287 1.03 19.06 -22.14
N LEU A 288 1.95 19.53 -21.28
CA LEU A 288 2.46 20.90 -21.34
C LEU A 288 3.23 21.14 -22.64
N LEU A 289 4.09 20.20 -23.04
CA LEU A 289 4.94 20.28 -24.23
C LEU A 289 4.26 19.73 -25.50
N LYS A 290 2.95 19.42 -25.44
CA LYS A 290 2.17 18.99 -26.60
C LYS A 290 2.21 20.01 -27.76
N PRO A 291 1.99 21.33 -27.54
CA PRO A 291 2.08 22.34 -28.61
C PRO A 291 3.50 22.45 -29.18
N ARG A 292 3.63 22.58 -30.50
CA ARG A 292 4.94 22.63 -31.19
C ARG A 292 5.76 23.85 -30.79
N CYS A 293 5.11 24.98 -30.51
CA CYS A 293 5.80 26.21 -30.08
C CYS A 293 6.49 26.09 -28.71
N LEU A 294 6.18 25.04 -27.93
CA LEU A 294 6.82 24.76 -26.64
C LEU A 294 7.88 23.65 -26.73
N ARG A 295 8.12 23.09 -27.91
CA ARG A 295 9.12 22.04 -28.12
C ARG A 295 10.51 22.64 -28.45
N SER A 296 10.89 23.71 -27.74
CA SER A 296 12.22 24.30 -27.89
C SER A 296 13.31 23.38 -27.33
N ASP A 297 14.55 23.56 -27.78
CA ASP A 297 15.69 22.79 -27.26
C ASP A 297 15.85 22.95 -25.74
N GLY A 298 15.57 24.15 -25.21
CA GLY A 298 15.63 24.44 -23.77
C GLY A 298 14.61 23.62 -22.98
N LEU A 299 13.34 23.64 -23.39
CA LEU A 299 12.27 22.92 -22.68
C LEU A 299 12.40 21.40 -22.85
N LEU A 300 12.80 20.91 -24.03
CA LEU A 300 13.05 19.49 -24.24
C LEU A 300 14.27 18.99 -23.47
N ALA A 301 15.35 19.79 -23.40
CA ALA A 301 16.51 19.45 -22.58
C ALA A 301 16.13 19.41 -21.09
N HIS A 302 15.31 20.36 -20.62
CA HIS A 302 14.83 20.36 -19.24
C HIS A 302 13.98 19.12 -18.96
N ALA A 303 13.02 18.75 -19.82
CA ALA A 303 12.25 17.51 -19.67
C ALA A 303 13.15 16.26 -19.63
N ARG A 304 14.21 16.22 -20.45
CA ARG A 304 15.16 15.10 -20.47
C ARG A 304 16.04 15.01 -19.23
N GLN A 305 16.16 16.07 -18.42
CA GLN A 305 16.82 16.00 -17.11
C GLN A 305 15.98 15.18 -16.12
N PHE A 306 14.65 15.25 -16.22
CA PHE A 306 13.74 14.43 -15.42
C PHE A 306 13.60 13.02 -16.01
N PHE A 307 13.42 12.92 -17.32
CA PHE A 307 13.13 11.67 -18.02
C PHE A 307 14.07 11.53 -19.22
N PRO A 308 15.19 10.78 -19.12
CA PRO A 308 16.20 10.70 -20.19
C PRO A 308 15.66 10.34 -21.58
N GLY A 309 14.58 9.55 -21.64
CA GLY A 309 13.88 9.14 -22.87
C GLY A 309 12.66 9.98 -23.24
N PHE A 310 12.49 11.19 -22.68
CA PHE A 310 11.26 11.98 -22.84
C PHE A 310 10.89 12.26 -24.30
N VAL A 311 9.61 12.05 -24.61
CA VAL A 311 8.97 12.43 -25.87
C VAL A 311 7.70 13.24 -25.54
N PRO A 312 7.48 14.42 -26.15
CA PRO A 312 6.25 15.18 -25.96
C PRO A 312 5.00 14.38 -26.34
N ALA A 313 3.86 14.67 -25.70
CA ALA A 313 2.61 14.03 -26.08
C ALA A 313 2.19 14.46 -27.49
N ASP A 314 1.59 13.53 -28.24
CA ASP A 314 1.00 13.80 -29.56
C ASP A 314 -0.54 13.82 -29.53
N ALA A 315 -1.14 13.41 -28.41
CA ALA A 315 -2.59 13.39 -28.19
C ALA A 315 -2.95 13.93 -26.81
N ASP A 316 -4.22 14.31 -26.63
CA ASP A 316 -4.76 14.68 -25.32
C ASP A 316 -4.85 13.47 -24.39
N ASP A 317 -4.45 13.67 -23.13
CA ASP A 317 -4.56 12.68 -22.07
C ASP A 317 -5.85 12.95 -21.28
N ALA A 318 -6.95 12.35 -21.73
CA ALA A 318 -8.27 12.59 -21.14
C ALA A 318 -8.37 12.22 -19.65
N PRO A 319 -7.77 11.11 -19.15
CA PRO A 319 -7.80 10.77 -17.73
C PRO A 319 -7.00 11.71 -16.81
N LEU A 320 -5.98 12.40 -17.33
CA LEU A 320 -5.00 13.14 -16.51
C LEU A 320 -5.63 14.12 -15.51
N ALA A 321 -6.67 14.85 -15.93
CA ALA A 321 -7.35 15.80 -15.05
C ALA A 321 -8.02 15.11 -13.85
N ALA A 322 -8.63 13.95 -14.07
CA ALA A 322 -9.25 13.16 -13.00
C ALA A 322 -8.19 12.57 -12.06
N ASP A 323 -7.07 12.08 -12.62
CA ASP A 323 -5.95 11.52 -11.85
C ASP A 323 -5.30 12.58 -10.94
N VAL A 324 -5.09 13.80 -11.46
CA VAL A 324 -4.57 14.93 -10.66
C VAL A 324 -5.60 15.35 -9.60
N ALA A 325 -6.89 15.42 -9.93
CA ALA A 325 -7.93 15.77 -8.99
C ALA A 325 -8.06 14.76 -7.84
N ALA A 326 -7.86 13.48 -8.11
CA ALA A 326 -7.84 12.40 -7.10
C ALA A 326 -6.60 12.44 -6.18
N ALA A 327 -5.59 13.26 -6.50
CA ALA A 327 -4.34 13.38 -5.78
C ALA A 327 -4.09 14.81 -5.25
N PRO A 328 -4.95 15.36 -4.37
CA PRO A 328 -4.78 16.72 -3.84
C PRO A 328 -3.44 16.93 -3.12
N GLY A 329 -2.87 15.87 -2.53
CA GLY A 329 -1.58 15.91 -1.85
C GLY A 329 -0.38 16.15 -2.76
N VAL A 330 -0.55 16.16 -4.09
CA VAL A 330 0.53 16.50 -5.05
C VAL A 330 0.25 17.79 -5.82
N HIS A 331 -0.84 18.51 -5.56
CA HIS A 331 -1.19 19.72 -6.32
C HIS A 331 -0.11 20.80 -6.25
N ALA A 332 0.50 21.02 -5.07
CA ALA A 332 1.61 21.94 -4.91
C ALA A 332 2.86 21.50 -5.68
N TYR A 333 3.10 20.19 -5.76
CA TYR A 333 4.21 19.65 -6.55
C TYR A 333 3.96 19.79 -8.06
N VAL A 334 2.75 19.48 -8.55
CA VAL A 334 2.37 19.70 -9.95
C VAL A 334 2.49 21.17 -10.33
N SER A 335 2.04 22.08 -9.44
CA SER A 335 2.20 23.52 -9.59
C SER A 335 3.67 23.93 -9.74
N ALA A 336 4.55 23.42 -8.88
CA ALA A 336 5.98 23.67 -8.95
C ALA A 336 6.60 23.19 -10.28
N VAL A 337 6.24 21.99 -10.74
CA VAL A 337 6.70 21.46 -12.04
C VAL A 337 6.26 22.38 -13.19
N LEU A 338 4.99 22.78 -13.24
CA LEU A 338 4.50 23.70 -14.27
C LEU A 338 5.24 25.05 -14.23
N MET A 339 5.57 25.52 -13.03
CA MET A 339 6.29 26.78 -12.83
C MET A 339 7.74 26.67 -13.32
N ASP A 340 8.44 25.58 -13.02
CA ASP A 340 9.81 25.34 -13.46
C ASP A 340 9.90 25.37 -14.99
N PHE A 341 8.98 24.68 -15.68
CA PHE A 341 8.93 24.71 -17.14
C PHE A 341 8.54 26.09 -17.70
N SER A 342 7.73 26.86 -16.98
CA SER A 342 7.33 28.20 -17.43
C SER A 342 8.48 29.21 -17.52
N VAL A 343 9.60 28.93 -16.85
CA VAL A 343 10.79 29.80 -16.80
C VAL A 343 12.04 29.16 -17.37
N ALA A 344 11.96 27.90 -17.82
CA ALA A 344 13.12 27.13 -18.27
C ALA A 344 13.69 27.62 -19.61
N ASP A 345 12.89 28.28 -20.47
CA ASP A 345 13.36 28.89 -21.71
C ASP A 345 12.96 30.37 -21.80
N ARG A 346 13.95 31.25 -21.68
CA ARG A 346 13.76 32.71 -21.74
C ARG A 346 13.47 33.21 -23.15
N GLY A 347 13.75 32.42 -24.19
CA GLY A 347 13.51 32.81 -25.59
C GLY A 347 12.04 32.75 -26.00
N LEU A 348 11.18 32.15 -25.17
CA LEU A 348 9.75 31.99 -25.44
C LEU A 348 8.87 33.02 -24.72
N ASP A 349 9.47 34.01 -24.06
CA ASP A 349 8.80 35.07 -23.31
C ASP A 349 7.66 34.54 -22.39
N ASP A 350 6.43 35.03 -22.58
CA ASP A 350 5.26 34.68 -21.77
C ASP A 350 4.54 33.40 -22.25
N VAL A 351 4.96 32.79 -23.36
CA VAL A 351 4.25 31.64 -23.97
C VAL A 351 4.24 30.40 -23.07
N PRO A 352 5.36 29.97 -22.44
CA PRO A 352 5.35 28.81 -21.54
C PRO A 352 4.48 29.04 -20.30
N LEU A 353 4.51 30.26 -19.75
CA LEU A 353 3.69 30.63 -18.61
C LEU A 353 2.18 30.66 -18.97
N ALA A 354 1.83 31.16 -20.14
CA ALA A 354 0.46 31.09 -20.67
C ALA A 354 -0.04 29.65 -20.82
N ALA A 355 0.80 28.77 -21.38
CA ALA A 355 0.46 27.35 -21.54
C ALA A 355 0.31 26.63 -20.19
N ALA A 356 1.18 26.93 -19.23
CA ALA A 356 1.10 26.41 -17.86
C ALA A 356 -0.21 26.84 -17.17
N PHE A 357 -0.66 28.09 -17.35
CA PHE A 357 -1.96 28.54 -16.82
C PHE A 357 -3.14 27.76 -17.40
N ASP A 358 -3.17 27.58 -18.72
CA ASP A 358 -4.25 26.84 -19.36
C ASP A 358 -4.26 25.36 -18.93
N LEU A 359 -3.09 24.72 -18.83
CA LEU A 359 -2.99 23.35 -18.34
C LEU A 359 -3.36 23.25 -16.86
N ALA A 360 -2.88 24.14 -15.99
CA ALA A 360 -3.24 24.17 -14.58
C ALA A 360 -4.76 24.28 -14.37
N ARG A 361 -5.44 25.07 -15.22
CA ARG A 361 -6.91 25.15 -15.22
C ARG A 361 -7.56 23.83 -15.63
N ARG A 362 -7.07 23.19 -16.70
CA ARG A 362 -7.58 21.87 -17.15
C ARG A 362 -7.38 20.78 -16.11
N LEU A 363 -6.27 20.82 -15.37
CA LEU A 363 -5.92 19.88 -14.31
C LEU A 363 -6.59 20.19 -12.95
N GLY A 364 -7.31 21.31 -12.83
CA GLY A 364 -7.96 21.71 -11.57
C GLY A 364 -7.01 22.23 -10.49
N VAL A 365 -5.79 22.66 -10.85
CA VAL A 365 -4.76 23.17 -9.91
C VAL A 365 -4.48 24.68 -10.06
N ALA A 366 -5.33 25.40 -10.79
CA ALA A 366 -5.14 26.81 -11.12
C ALA A 366 -4.96 27.73 -9.90
N GLU A 367 -5.75 27.56 -8.84
CA GLU A 367 -5.63 28.42 -7.65
C GLU A 367 -4.27 28.26 -6.95
N THR A 368 -3.80 27.02 -6.84
CA THR A 368 -2.47 26.69 -6.28
C THR A 368 -1.38 27.29 -7.18
N PHE A 369 -1.48 27.10 -8.49
CA PHE A 369 -0.53 27.63 -9.45
C PHE A 369 -0.45 29.16 -9.46
N GLU A 370 -1.58 29.86 -9.47
CA GLU A 370 -1.64 31.33 -9.43
C GLU A 370 -0.98 31.91 -8.18
N ARG A 371 -1.24 31.28 -7.02
CA ARG A 371 -0.63 31.67 -5.75
C ARG A 371 0.89 31.50 -5.82
N ASP A 372 1.36 30.36 -6.30
CA ASP A 372 2.79 30.02 -6.30
C ASP A 372 3.55 30.92 -7.30
N VAL A 373 3.03 31.13 -8.51
CA VAL A 373 3.59 32.08 -9.49
C VAL A 373 3.63 33.51 -8.94
N SER A 374 2.55 33.97 -8.30
CA SER A 374 2.52 35.32 -7.73
C SER A 374 3.56 35.51 -6.62
N LYS A 375 3.80 34.46 -5.83
CA LYS A 375 4.71 34.48 -4.68
C LYS A 375 6.17 34.33 -5.10
N ASP A 376 6.46 33.30 -5.90
CA ASP A 376 7.82 32.84 -6.17
C ASP A 376 8.42 33.53 -7.39
N LEU A 377 7.63 33.74 -8.46
CA LEU A 377 8.04 34.52 -9.64
C LEU A 377 7.78 36.03 -9.50
N ARG A 378 7.18 36.46 -8.38
CA ARG A 378 6.86 37.87 -8.07
C ARG A 378 6.08 38.59 -9.18
N VAL A 379 5.25 37.85 -9.92
CA VAL A 379 4.46 38.43 -11.02
C VAL A 379 3.29 39.24 -10.44
N PRO A 380 3.12 40.52 -10.81
CA PRO A 380 2.02 41.33 -10.29
C PRO A 380 0.64 40.80 -10.69
N LYS A 381 -0.34 40.88 -9.78
CA LYS A 381 -1.73 40.41 -10.02
C LYS A 381 -2.35 40.92 -11.33
N ARG A 382 -2.07 42.16 -11.72
CA ARG A 382 -2.56 42.74 -12.99
C ARG A 382 -1.96 42.03 -14.21
N ARG A 383 -0.68 41.66 -14.17
CA ARG A 383 -0.02 40.90 -15.24
C ARG A 383 -0.55 39.48 -15.28
N LEU A 384 -0.76 38.83 -14.14
CA LEU A 384 -1.39 37.52 -14.06
C LEU A 384 -2.80 37.51 -14.67
N ALA A 385 -3.64 38.48 -14.31
CA ALA A 385 -4.98 38.60 -14.86
C ALA A 385 -4.98 38.76 -16.39
N LYS A 386 -4.03 39.56 -16.91
CA LYS A 386 -3.84 39.73 -18.35
C LYS A 386 -3.38 38.43 -19.02
N LEU A 387 -2.35 37.78 -18.49
CA LEU A 387 -1.84 36.52 -19.02
C LEU A 387 -2.92 35.44 -19.05
N ARG A 388 -3.76 35.35 -18.03
CA ARG A 388 -4.89 34.43 -17.99
C ARG A 388 -5.91 34.70 -19.11
N GLN A 389 -6.23 35.96 -19.34
CA GLN A 389 -7.17 36.36 -20.38
C GLN A 389 -6.59 36.13 -21.79
N ASP A 390 -5.29 36.35 -21.95
CA ASP A 390 -4.59 36.25 -23.22
C ASP A 390 -4.01 34.85 -23.50
N ALA A 391 -4.02 33.92 -22.53
CA ALA A 391 -3.27 32.66 -22.61
C ALA A 391 -3.57 31.83 -23.87
N ALA A 392 -4.85 31.60 -24.14
CA ALA A 392 -5.28 30.84 -25.33
C ALA A 392 -4.88 31.54 -26.64
N ARG A 393 -4.93 32.88 -26.67
CA ARG A 393 -4.54 33.69 -27.83
C ARG A 393 -3.03 33.65 -28.05
N LEU A 394 -2.24 33.88 -27.00
CA LEU A 394 -0.76 33.83 -27.05
C LEU A 394 -0.27 32.46 -27.53
N LEU A 395 -0.88 31.38 -27.03
CA LEU A 395 -0.51 30.03 -27.43
C LEU A 395 -0.87 29.76 -28.90
N ALA A 396 -2.06 30.18 -29.36
CA ALA A 396 -2.46 30.02 -30.75
C ALA A 396 -1.58 30.84 -31.73
N GLU A 397 -1.23 32.07 -31.37
CA GLU A 397 -0.33 32.93 -32.15
C GLU A 397 1.08 32.31 -32.24
N ALA A 398 1.62 31.81 -31.13
CA ALA A 398 2.93 31.16 -31.10
C ALA A 398 2.96 29.83 -31.87
N GLU A 399 1.89 29.04 -31.79
CA GLU A 399 1.76 27.77 -32.53
C GLU A 399 1.66 28.02 -34.04
N ALA A 400 0.90 29.03 -34.46
CA ALA A 400 0.79 29.40 -35.87
C ALA A 400 2.13 29.87 -36.47
N ALA A 401 3.00 30.49 -35.66
CA ALA A 401 4.34 30.89 -36.09
C ALA A 401 5.32 29.70 -36.25
N HIS A 402 4.97 28.51 -35.76
CA HIS A 402 5.76 27.27 -35.86
C HIS A 402 5.22 26.27 -36.90
N GLY A 403 4.07 26.57 -37.53
CA GLY A 403 3.51 25.81 -38.66
C GLY A 403 4.05 26.29 -39.98
#